data_AF-A0A9P5TI29-F1
#
_entry.id   AF-A0A9P5TI29-F1
#
_cell.length_a   1.000
_cell.length_b   1.000
_cell.length_c   1.000
_cell.angle_alpha   90.00
_cell.angle_beta   90.00
_cell.angle_gamma   90.00
#
_symmetry.space_group_name_H-M   'P 1'
#
loop_
_entity.id
_entity.type
_entity.pdbx_description
1 polymer ?
#
loop_
_entity_poly.entity_id
_entity_poly.type
_entity_poly.pdbx_seq_one_letter_code
_entity_poly.pdbx_strand_id
1 'polypeptide(L)'
;QACYQHSCTKNPELATLYVRCTHLLQLSLNPLFVFHGPDRPRHKRAKHVRGNPHWIEHDLKHMLDAFGFTWKDAPGEAESELATLSKQGLLDAVLTEDSDTIVFSARTIL
;
A
#
# COMPACT_ATOMS: atom_id res chain seq x y z
N GLN A 1 -6.30 24.16 -4.94
CA GLN A 1 -5.65 23.26 -5.91
C GLN A 1 -4.16 23.58 -5.89
N ALA A 2 -3.32 22.72 -5.31
CA ALA A 2 -1.87 22.90 -5.33
C ALA A 2 -1.30 22.12 -6.52
N CYS A 3 -0.66 22.82 -7.45
CA CYS A 3 -0.05 22.20 -8.64
C CYS A 3 1.23 21.46 -8.23
N TYR A 4 1.20 20.13 -8.29
CA TYR A 4 2.38 19.29 -8.08
C TYR A 4 3.26 19.32 -9.35
N GLN A 5 4.42 19.98 -9.28
CA GLN A 5 5.40 19.98 -10.37
C GLN A 5 6.49 18.93 -10.08
N HIS A 6 6.52 17.89 -10.92
CA HIS A 6 7.41 16.72 -10.82
C HIS A 6 8.92 17.07 -10.83
N SER A 7 9.31 18.27 -11.28
CA SER A 7 10.70 18.69 -11.47
C SER A 7 11.36 19.41 -10.28
N CYS A 8 10.64 19.67 -9.17
CA CYS A 8 11.13 20.52 -8.09
C CYS A 8 11.22 19.84 -6.71
N THR A 9 11.00 18.52 -6.63
CA THR A 9 11.02 17.78 -5.35
C THR A 9 12.25 16.89 -5.27
N LYS A 10 12.84 16.78 -4.06
CA LYS A 10 14.01 15.91 -3.81
C LYS A 10 13.69 14.42 -4.02
N ASN A 11 12.41 14.04 -3.96
CA ASN A 11 11.93 12.67 -4.12
C ASN A 11 10.54 12.71 -4.80
N PRO A 12 10.48 12.62 -6.14
CA PRO A 12 9.23 12.74 -6.89
C PRO A 12 8.26 11.57 -6.66
N GLU A 13 8.76 10.40 -6.25
CA GLU A 13 7.95 9.25 -5.88
C GLU A 13 7.21 9.51 -4.56
N LEU A 14 7.91 9.94 -3.51
CA LEU A 14 7.29 10.28 -2.22
C LEU A 14 6.30 11.42 -2.37
N ALA A 15 6.62 12.44 -3.17
CA ALA A 15 5.71 13.56 -3.29
C ALA A 15 4.48 13.23 -4.16
N THR A 16 4.57 12.23 -5.04
CA THR A 16 3.39 11.60 -5.66
C THR A 16 2.53 10.87 -4.62
N LEU A 17 3.16 10.08 -3.73
CA LEU A 17 2.47 9.38 -2.65
C LEU A 17 1.81 10.36 -1.67
N TYR A 18 2.45 11.49 -1.37
CA TYR A 18 1.89 12.55 -0.55
C TYR A 18 0.59 13.09 -1.14
N VAL A 19 0.57 13.42 -2.45
CA VAL A 19 -0.66 13.89 -3.13
C VAL A 19 -1.75 12.82 -3.12
N ARG A 20 -1.40 11.53 -3.23
CA ARG A 20 -2.39 10.45 -3.10
C ARG A 20 -2.93 10.35 -1.67
N CYS A 21 -2.08 10.50 -0.65
CA CYS A 21 -2.50 10.50 0.75
C CYS A 21 -3.40 11.69 1.08
N THR A 22 -3.13 12.88 0.54
CA THR A 22 -4.03 14.04 0.74
C THR A 22 -5.39 13.82 0.08
N HIS A 23 -5.45 13.14 -1.07
CA HIS A 23 -6.72 12.75 -1.68
C HIS A 23 -7.45 11.71 -0.82
N LEU A 24 -6.76 10.72 -0.27
CA LEU A 24 -7.37 9.72 0.64
C LEU A 24 -7.98 10.37 1.89
N LEU A 25 -7.34 11.41 2.46
CA LEU A 25 -7.92 12.16 3.58
C LEU A 25 -9.25 12.87 3.25
N GLN A 26 -9.44 13.24 2.00
CA GLN A 26 -10.67 13.89 1.55
C GLN A 26 -11.81 12.88 1.33
N LEU A 27 -11.49 11.59 1.31
CA LEU A 27 -12.46 10.52 1.23
C LEU A 27 -12.81 10.06 2.65
N SER A 28 -14.07 9.70 2.87
CA SER A 28 -14.51 9.09 4.13
C SER A 28 -14.13 7.60 4.20
N LEU A 29 -12.84 7.29 4.04
CA LEU A 29 -12.27 5.95 4.08
C LEU A 29 -11.44 5.76 5.35
N ASN A 30 -11.32 4.50 5.79
CA ASN A 30 -10.37 4.09 6.82
C ASN A 30 -9.29 3.20 6.19
N PRO A 31 -8.27 3.78 5.54
CA PRO A 31 -7.28 2.99 4.80
C PRO A 31 -6.35 2.22 5.74
N LEU A 32 -6.10 0.95 5.39
CA LEU A 32 -5.06 0.11 5.97
C LEU A 32 -3.98 -0.16 4.92
N PHE A 33 -2.76 0.25 5.19
CA PHE A 33 -1.59 -0.06 4.35
C PHE A 33 -0.89 -1.31 4.88
N VAL A 34 -0.68 -2.31 4.02
CA VAL A 34 0.00 -3.56 4.39
C VAL A 34 1.29 -3.70 3.61
N PHE A 35 2.40 -3.81 4.34
CA PHE A 35 3.74 -4.00 3.78
C PHE A 35 4.17 -5.46 3.87
N HIS A 36 5.16 -5.84 3.07
CA HIS A 36 5.71 -7.20 3.13
C HIS A 36 6.44 -7.45 4.45
N GLY A 37 6.24 -8.66 4.98
CA GLY A 37 6.89 -9.16 6.18
C GLY A 37 8.23 -9.85 5.96
N PRO A 38 8.93 -10.17 7.06
CA PRO A 38 10.22 -10.84 7.03
C PRO A 38 10.16 -12.27 6.46
N ASP A 39 9.02 -12.96 6.59
CA ASP A 39 8.87 -14.36 6.16
C ASP A 39 8.47 -14.50 4.68
N ARG A 40 8.83 -13.51 3.84
CA ARG A 40 8.56 -13.56 2.40
C ARG A 40 9.29 -14.77 1.77
N PRO A 41 8.60 -15.62 0.99
CA PRO A 41 9.26 -16.71 0.30
C PRO A 41 10.33 -16.17 -0.66
N ARG A 42 11.56 -16.66 -0.51
CA ARG A 42 12.72 -16.25 -1.34
C ARG A 42 12.56 -16.64 -2.82
N HIS A 43 11.62 -17.54 -3.11
CA HIS A 43 11.36 -18.07 -4.44
C HIS A 43 9.87 -17.92 -4.77
N LYS A 44 9.54 -17.01 -5.71
CA LYS A 44 8.17 -16.82 -6.23
C LYS A 44 8.21 -17.06 -7.74
N ARG A 45 7.34 -17.94 -8.25
CA ARG A 45 7.19 -18.22 -9.70
C ARG A 45 8.52 -18.51 -10.42
N ALA A 46 9.34 -19.41 -9.87
CA ALA A 46 10.67 -19.77 -10.39
C ALA A 46 11.70 -18.62 -10.50
N LYS A 47 11.44 -17.48 -9.85
CA LYS A 47 12.34 -16.33 -9.80
C LYS A 47 12.72 -16.02 -8.35
N HIS A 48 13.98 -15.66 -8.15
CA HIS A 48 14.46 -15.18 -6.85
C HIS A 48 13.87 -13.79 -6.59
N VAL A 49 13.10 -13.65 -5.52
CA VAL A 49 12.56 -12.35 -5.11
C VAL A 49 13.59 -11.70 -4.20
N ARG A 50 14.01 -10.46 -4.51
CA ARG A 50 14.87 -9.69 -3.60
C ARG A 50 14.06 -9.38 -2.33
N GLY A 51 14.55 -9.84 -1.18
CA GLY A 51 13.89 -9.69 0.12
C GLY A 51 14.10 -8.33 0.79
N ASN A 52 14.74 -7.37 0.12
CA ASN A 52 14.95 -6.06 0.72
C ASN A 52 13.68 -5.22 0.59
N PRO A 53 13.24 -4.55 1.66
CA PRO A 53 12.20 -3.53 1.60
C PRO A 53 12.51 -2.52 0.50
N HIS A 54 11.47 -1.98 -0.15
CA HIS A 54 11.67 -0.92 -1.11
C HIS A 54 12.25 0.29 -0.38
N TRP A 55 13.22 0.99 -0.98
CA TRP A 55 13.95 2.08 -0.32
C TRP A 55 13.02 3.22 0.19
N ILE A 56 11.84 3.34 -0.41
CA ILE A 56 10.81 4.33 -0.06
C ILE A 56 9.96 3.93 1.16
N GLU A 57 9.97 2.66 1.56
CA GLU A 57 9.04 2.11 2.52
C GLU A 57 9.14 2.80 3.89
N HIS A 58 10.36 3.06 4.34
CA HIS A 58 10.62 3.74 5.60
C HIS A 58 10.02 5.15 5.62
N ASP A 59 10.31 5.95 4.60
CA ASP A 59 9.80 7.32 4.48
C ASP A 59 8.28 7.34 4.30
N LEU A 60 7.72 6.35 3.58
CA LEU A 60 6.28 6.21 3.43
C LEU A 60 5.61 5.87 4.77
N LYS A 61 6.13 4.93 5.56
CA LYS A 61 5.56 4.61 6.89
C LYS A 61 5.51 5.85 7.79
N HIS A 62 6.59 6.62 7.84
CA HIS A 62 6.61 7.90 8.56
C HIS A 62 5.60 8.92 8.04
N MET A 63 5.41 8.97 6.71
CA MET A 63 4.39 9.81 6.11
C MET A 63 2.98 9.35 6.51
N LEU A 64 2.68 8.04 6.44
CA LEU A 64 1.39 7.47 6.83
C LEU A 64 1.07 7.77 8.29
N ASP A 65 2.06 7.64 9.19
CA ASP A 65 1.93 8.04 10.60
C ASP A 65 1.54 9.52 10.73
N ALA A 66 2.20 10.41 9.97
CA ALA A 66 1.90 11.84 9.99
C ALA A 66 0.51 12.18 9.42
N PHE A 67 0.01 11.39 8.48
CA PHE A 67 -1.37 11.47 7.97
C PHE A 67 -2.40 10.86 8.94
N GLY A 68 -1.96 10.12 9.96
CA GLY A 68 -2.83 9.38 10.87
C GLY A 68 -3.43 8.12 10.25
N PHE A 69 -2.82 7.58 9.19
CA PHE A 69 -3.26 6.35 8.55
C PHE A 69 -2.71 5.11 9.25
N THR A 70 -3.48 4.02 9.24
CA THR A 70 -3.06 2.76 9.82
C THR A 70 -2.19 2.00 8.83
N TRP A 71 -1.05 1.48 9.30
CA TRP A 71 -0.24 0.55 8.52
C TRP A 71 0.25 -0.62 9.37
N LYS A 72 0.62 -1.72 8.70
CA LYS A 72 1.25 -2.87 9.35
C LYS A 72 2.16 -3.63 8.39
N ASP A 73 3.10 -4.37 8.98
CA ASP A 73 3.83 -5.40 8.28
C ASP A 73 3.04 -6.71 8.31
N ALA A 74 2.89 -7.35 7.16
CA ALA A 74 2.38 -8.71 7.08
C ALA A 74 3.38 -9.68 7.74
N PRO A 75 2.98 -10.92 8.07
CA PRO A 75 3.94 -11.96 8.42
C PRO A 75 4.86 -12.32 7.24
N GLY A 76 4.29 -12.37 6.02
CA GLY A 76 4.99 -12.72 4.78
C GLY A 76 4.61 -11.82 3.61
N GLU A 77 3.82 -12.32 2.66
CA GLU A 77 3.37 -11.49 1.53
C GLU A 77 2.19 -10.59 1.92
N ALA A 78 2.25 -9.30 1.57
CA ALA A 78 1.19 -8.34 1.84
C ALA A 78 -0.14 -8.77 1.21
N GLU A 79 -0.08 -9.34 0.00
CA GLU A 79 -1.24 -9.85 -0.72
C GLU A 79 -1.91 -11.03 0.01
N SER A 80 -1.11 -11.90 0.65
CA SER A 80 -1.63 -13.02 1.44
C SER A 80 -2.34 -12.53 2.71
N GLU A 81 -1.80 -11.49 3.34
CA GLU A 81 -2.41 -10.87 4.51
C GLU A 81 -3.71 -10.15 4.14
N LEU A 82 -3.70 -9.36 3.06
CA LEU A 82 -4.89 -8.70 2.54
C LEU A 82 -6.00 -9.70 2.17
N ALA A 83 -5.66 -10.82 1.52
CA ALA A 83 -6.62 -11.88 1.22
C ALA A 83 -7.22 -12.51 2.48
N THR A 84 -6.41 -12.68 3.53
CA THR A 84 -6.85 -13.22 4.83
C THR A 84 -7.81 -12.26 5.52
N LEU A 85 -7.47 -10.98 5.61
CA LEU A 85 -8.31 -9.94 6.22
C LEU A 85 -9.62 -9.75 5.45
N SER A 86 -9.56 -9.76 4.12
CA SER A 86 -10.75 -9.71 3.27
C SER A 86 -11.68 -10.90 3.52
N LYS A 87 -11.14 -12.13 3.57
CA LYS A 87 -11.91 -13.34 3.88
C LYS A 87 -12.53 -13.32 5.29
N GLN A 88 -11.88 -12.67 6.24
CA GLN A 88 -12.39 -12.48 7.60
C GLN A 88 -13.47 -11.38 7.69
N GLY A 89 -13.75 -10.65 6.60
CA GLY A 89 -14.70 -9.55 6.59
C GLY A 89 -14.18 -8.29 7.29
N LEU A 90 -12.86 -8.15 7.42
CA LEU A 90 -12.22 -6.99 8.07
C LEU A 90 -11.90 -5.86 7.09
N LEU A 91 -11.95 -6.13 5.78
CA LEU A 91 -11.71 -5.15 4.73
C LEU A 91 -12.91 -5.10 3.80
N ASP A 92 -13.40 -3.89 3.56
CA ASP A 92 -14.41 -3.64 2.54
C ASP A 92 -13.81 -3.66 1.13
N ALA A 93 -12.53 -3.34 0.95
CA ALA A 93 -11.88 -3.37 -0.36
C ALA A 93 -10.38 -3.60 -0.23
N VAL A 94 -9.76 -4.08 -1.31
CA VAL A 94 -8.32 -4.31 -1.40
C VAL A 94 -7.78 -3.65 -2.68
N LEU A 95 -6.67 -2.92 -2.56
CA LEU A 95 -5.93 -2.31 -3.67
C LEU A 95 -4.49 -2.83 -3.67
N THR A 96 -4.00 -3.34 -4.81
CA THR A 96 -2.64 -3.90 -4.95
C THR A 96 -2.03 -3.57 -6.33
N GLU A 97 -0.70 -3.56 -6.43
CA GLU A 97 0.06 -3.24 -7.66
C GLU A 97 0.10 -4.37 -8.70
N ASP A 98 -0.18 -5.62 -8.31
CA ASP A 98 -0.28 -6.72 -9.28
C ASP A 98 -1.49 -6.45 -10.18
N SER A 99 -1.19 -6.13 -11.44
CA SER A 99 -2.09 -5.60 -12.49
C SER A 99 -3.29 -6.47 -12.85
N ASP A 100 -3.54 -7.57 -12.14
CA ASP A 100 -4.66 -8.48 -12.33
C ASP A 100 -5.60 -8.51 -11.12
N THR A 101 -5.52 -7.55 -10.18
CA THR A 101 -6.41 -7.56 -9.02
C THR A 101 -6.87 -6.15 -8.63
N ILE A 102 -7.59 -5.49 -9.54
CA ILE A 102 -8.74 -4.68 -9.11
C ILE A 102 -9.86 -5.68 -8.77
N VAL A 103 -9.72 -6.39 -7.65
CA VAL A 103 -10.83 -7.19 -7.11
C VAL A 103 -11.36 -6.43 -5.93
N PHE A 104 -12.34 -5.60 -6.23
CA PHE A 104 -13.39 -5.32 -5.28
C PHE A 104 -13.95 -6.67 -4.78
N SER A 105 -13.58 -7.04 -3.55
CA SER A 105 -14.54 -7.68 -2.66
C SER A 105 -15.08 -6.65 -1.69
N ALA A 106 -15.43 -5.50 -2.25
CA ALA A 106 -16.48 -4.67 -1.72
C ALA A 106 -17.81 -5.31 -2.10
N ARG A 107 -18.74 -5.26 -1.15
CA ARG A 107 -20.16 -5.51 -1.45
C ARG A 107 -20.71 -4.49 -2.46
N THR A 108 -19.91 -3.55 -2.95
CA THR A 108 -20.17 -2.67 -4.10
C THR A 108 -18.87 -2.18 -4.73
N ILE A 109 -18.74 -2.38 -6.03
CA ILE A 109 -17.64 -1.90 -6.87
C ILE A 109 -17.97 -0.48 -7.36
N LEU A 110 -17.12 0.52 -7.10
CA LEU A 110 -17.15 1.85 -7.73
C LEU A 110 -15.86 2.12 -8.48
#